data_AF-A0AAQ3KL51-F1
#
_entry.id   AF-A0AAQ3KL51-F1
#
_cell.length_a   1.000
_cell.length_b   1.000
_cell.length_c   1.000
_cell.angle_alpha   90.00
_cell.angle_beta   90.00
_cell.angle_gamma   90.00
#
_symmetry.space_group_name_H-M   'P 1'
#
loop_
_entity.id
_entity.type
_entity.pdbx_description
1 polymer ?
#
loop_
_entity_poly.entity_id
_entity_poly.type
_entity_poly.pdbx_seq_one_letter_code
_entity_poly.pdbx_strand_id
1 'polypeptide(L)'
;MDDKKRFKLLLILCTLALSSHGSNGRSFRSGFASELSRPVLGGVSEKSMEAALLRSVSSPALSSFPRENSTLLWQRTAFHFQPQKNWMNGPTYYRGWYHLFYQYNPDSAVLGNITWGHAVSRDLVHWLYLPLAMVPDRWYDAGGVWTGSATTLPDGRLVLLYTGSTNESVQVQNLALPADPDDPLLVSWVKSESNPVLVPPLGIGFQDFRDPSTAWYVAADAAWHVALGSKDDSGRRDAGVALVYRTADWASYELLPGVLYAVEGTGMWECVDFYPVATETAAGLDTSAAAGPGVKHVMKASLDDDRNDYYAIGTYDAGSNAWAPDEPEKDVGIGLRYDYGMFYASKTFYDPVKNRRVPLGWIGETDSERADLLKGWTSVQAIPRTLLFDQKTGSNLLQWPVEDVESLRSTSFEFSGISVGAGSVVPLDVGDATQMDIEVEFEVNKVALADPADTAYSCNTSGGGLGPFGFLVLADDQLSEQTAVYFYVGRTANGGISAHFCQDGLRHSFIHPASSAADDVVKSVYGSLVPVLDDEALSLRILVDHSMVESFAQGGRTCITSRVYPTKATYGAARLFLFNNATGVDVIAKSLKIWQMNSVSIGSYEPD
;
A
#
# COMPACT_ATOMS: atom_id res chain seq x y z
N MET A 1 22.76 7.58 -43.07
CA MET A 1 24.19 7.70 -42.70
C MET A 1 24.20 7.74 -41.18
N ASP A 2 24.87 6.76 -40.58
CA ASP A 2 24.51 6.07 -39.33
C ASP A 2 24.56 6.90 -38.02
N ASP A 3 23.45 6.92 -37.26
CA ASP A 3 23.29 7.57 -35.94
C ASP A 3 24.15 6.93 -34.83
N LYS A 4 24.69 5.73 -35.07
CA LYS A 4 25.67 5.07 -34.17
C LYS A 4 26.98 5.85 -34.01
N LYS A 5 27.29 6.81 -34.90
CA LYS A 5 28.53 7.61 -34.80
C LYS A 5 28.40 8.84 -33.90
N ARG A 6 27.18 9.33 -33.61
CA ARG A 6 26.98 10.48 -32.72
C ARG A 6 27.16 10.11 -31.24
N PHE A 7 26.77 8.89 -30.86
CA PHE A 7 26.90 8.41 -29.47
C PHE A 7 28.36 8.12 -29.06
N LYS A 8 29.20 7.69 -30.00
CA LYS A 8 30.63 7.44 -29.75
C LYS A 8 31.47 8.72 -29.55
N LEU A 9 31.01 9.86 -30.06
CA LEU A 9 31.76 11.12 -29.98
C LEU A 9 31.54 11.84 -28.63
N LEU A 10 30.38 11.64 -28.01
CA LEU A 10 30.06 12.25 -26.71
C LEU A 10 30.80 11.56 -25.54
N LEU A 11 31.03 10.25 -25.64
CA LEU A 11 31.75 9.49 -24.60
C LEU A 11 33.26 9.78 -24.55
N ILE A 12 33.89 10.17 -25.67
CA ILE A 12 35.35 10.40 -25.72
C ILE A 12 35.75 11.76 -25.14
N LEU A 13 34.85 12.75 -25.15
CA LEU A 13 35.14 14.09 -24.64
C LEU A 13 35.07 14.18 -23.10
N CYS A 14 34.32 13.31 -22.41
CA CYS A 14 34.28 13.28 -20.95
C CYS A 14 35.50 12.59 -20.31
N THR A 15 36.14 11.64 -21.00
CA THR A 15 37.27 10.87 -20.43
C THR A 15 38.59 11.65 -20.40
N LEU A 16 38.70 12.76 -21.15
CA LEU A 16 39.92 13.59 -21.19
C LEU A 16 40.00 14.65 -20.08
N ALA A 17 38.95 14.83 -19.27
CA ALA A 17 38.93 15.82 -18.18
C ALA A 17 39.41 15.30 -16.82
N LEU A 18 39.69 13.99 -16.67
CA LEU A 18 39.98 13.36 -15.38
C LEU A 18 41.44 12.89 -15.19
N SER A 19 42.37 13.27 -16.07
CA SER A 19 43.78 12.92 -15.93
C SER A 19 44.68 14.15 -15.81
N SER A 20 44.66 14.81 -14.64
CA SER A 20 45.81 15.59 -14.17
C SER A 20 45.85 15.63 -12.64
N HIS A 21 47.06 15.52 -12.08
CA HIS A 21 47.43 15.34 -10.65
C HIS A 21 47.44 13.86 -10.23
N GLY A 22 48.54 13.24 -9.79
CA GLY A 22 49.85 13.71 -9.37
C GLY A 22 50.36 12.69 -8.34
N SER A 23 51.47 12.04 -8.62
CA SER A 23 52.05 10.87 -7.92
C SER A 23 52.40 11.09 -6.44
N ASN A 24 52.23 10.06 -5.60
CA ASN A 24 53.31 9.57 -4.71
C ASN A 24 52.98 8.20 -4.11
N GLY A 25 53.87 7.23 -4.31
CA GLY A 25 53.72 5.85 -3.87
C GLY A 25 54.17 5.59 -2.43
N ARG A 26 53.48 4.67 -1.75
CA ARG A 26 54.00 3.87 -0.63
C ARG A 26 53.38 2.47 -0.67
N SER A 27 54.24 1.45 -0.55
CA SER A 27 53.89 0.04 -0.58
C SER A 27 53.08 -0.38 0.65
N PHE A 28 52.03 -1.17 0.47
CA PHE A 28 51.42 -1.98 1.54
C PHE A 28 51.28 -3.45 1.13
N ARG A 29 51.57 -4.30 2.12
CA ARG A 29 51.64 -5.76 2.08
C ARG A 29 50.27 -6.39 1.78
N SER A 30 50.32 -7.55 1.12
CA SER A 30 49.21 -8.47 0.84
C SER A 30 48.45 -8.88 2.10
N GLY A 31 47.16 -8.56 2.13
CA GLY A 31 46.16 -9.09 3.06
C GLY A 31 45.01 -9.68 2.24
N PHE A 32 44.54 -10.85 2.68
CA PHE A 32 43.50 -11.70 2.09
C PHE A 32 42.33 -10.93 1.45
N ALA A 33 42.03 -11.27 0.19
CA ALA A 33 40.81 -10.86 -0.49
C ALA A 33 39.61 -11.59 0.15
N SER A 34 38.82 -10.86 0.94
CA SER A 34 37.43 -11.23 1.19
C SER A 34 36.64 -10.99 -0.10
N GLU A 35 35.92 -12.01 -0.56
CA GLU A 35 34.94 -11.89 -1.65
C GLU A 35 34.02 -10.70 -1.34
N LEU A 36 34.07 -9.69 -2.20
CA LEU A 36 33.11 -8.59 -2.21
C LEU A 36 31.74 -9.20 -2.48
N SER A 37 30.89 -9.21 -1.45
CA SER A 37 29.47 -9.51 -1.56
C SER A 37 28.85 -8.62 -2.64
N ARG A 38 28.04 -9.24 -3.51
CA ARG A 38 27.27 -8.53 -4.54
C ARG A 38 26.44 -7.42 -3.87
N PRO A 39 26.35 -6.22 -4.47
CA PRO A 39 25.44 -5.19 -3.98
C PRO A 39 23.99 -5.69 -4.06
N VAL A 40 23.24 -5.47 -2.98
CA VAL A 40 21.80 -5.78 -2.90
C VAL A 40 21.08 -4.91 -3.94
N LEU A 41 20.26 -5.54 -4.79
CA LEU A 41 19.36 -4.84 -5.70
C LEU A 41 18.40 -3.98 -4.87
N GLY A 42 18.45 -2.65 -5.05
CA GLY A 42 17.60 -1.69 -4.37
C GLY A 42 16.17 -1.67 -4.91
N GLY A 43 15.46 -2.78 -4.79
CA GLY A 43 13.99 -2.80 -4.88
C GLY A 43 13.37 -2.87 -3.49
N VAL A 44 12.09 -2.55 -3.40
CA VAL A 44 11.31 -2.50 -2.15
C VAL A 44 11.27 -3.89 -1.52
N SER A 45 12.14 -4.16 -0.55
CA SER A 45 11.94 -5.23 0.43
C SER A 45 11.74 -4.55 1.78
N GLU A 46 10.58 -4.77 2.41
CA GLU A 46 10.26 -4.21 3.74
C GLU A 46 11.35 -4.56 4.76
N LYS A 47 11.99 -5.72 4.61
CA LYS A 47 13.03 -6.25 5.49
C LYS A 47 14.36 -5.50 5.39
N SER A 48 14.55 -4.68 4.35
CA SER A 48 15.70 -3.76 4.25
C SER A 48 15.64 -2.65 5.30
N MET A 49 14.42 -2.27 5.72
CA MET A 49 14.20 -1.16 6.64
C MET A 49 14.39 -1.58 8.11
N GLU A 50 14.06 -2.84 8.45
CA GLU A 50 14.28 -3.35 9.80
C GLU A 50 15.76 -3.48 10.16
N ALA A 51 16.65 -3.66 9.20
CA ALA A 51 18.10 -3.62 9.46
C ALA A 51 18.58 -2.25 9.98
N ALA A 52 17.82 -1.16 9.77
CA ALA A 52 18.12 0.16 10.32
C ALA A 52 17.57 0.34 11.74
N LEU A 53 16.34 -0.12 12.02
CA LEU A 53 15.74 -0.13 13.37
C LEU A 53 16.51 -1.06 14.34
N LEU A 54 16.96 -2.22 13.85
CA LEU A 54 17.74 -3.21 14.61
C LEU A 54 19.18 -2.78 14.94
N ARG A 55 19.73 -1.73 14.31
CA ARG A 55 21.10 -1.25 14.64
C ARG A 55 21.20 -0.58 16.02
N SER A 56 20.07 -0.23 16.63
CA SER A 56 20.03 0.40 17.97
C SER A 56 20.00 -0.60 19.13
N VAL A 57 19.75 -1.88 18.84
CA VAL A 57 19.75 -2.94 19.83
C VAL A 57 20.85 -3.92 19.45
N SER A 58 21.84 -4.09 20.31
CA SER A 58 22.77 -5.21 20.21
C SER A 58 22.00 -6.51 20.51
N SER A 59 21.17 -6.96 19.57
CA SER A 59 20.44 -8.22 19.65
C SER A 59 21.29 -9.33 19.04
N PRO A 60 21.44 -10.48 19.72
CA PRO A 60 22.02 -11.67 19.11
C PRO A 60 21.15 -12.08 17.92
N ALA A 61 21.74 -12.78 16.94
CA ALA A 61 21.03 -13.35 15.80
C ALA A 61 19.67 -13.90 16.23
N LEU A 62 18.55 -13.38 15.68
CA LEU A 62 17.20 -13.82 16.01
C LEU A 62 17.17 -15.36 16.00
N SER A 63 16.89 -15.95 17.16
CA SER A 63 16.64 -17.37 17.29
C SER A 63 15.44 -17.74 16.43
N SER A 64 15.52 -18.85 15.71
CA SER A 64 14.44 -19.34 14.87
C SER A 64 13.31 -19.94 15.71
N PHE A 65 12.10 -19.38 15.66
CA PHE A 65 10.92 -20.05 16.22
C PHE A 65 10.63 -21.33 15.40
N PRO A 66 10.52 -22.51 16.03
CA PRO A 66 10.16 -23.74 15.34
C PRO A 66 8.68 -23.70 14.99
N ARG A 67 8.36 -23.56 13.70
CA ARG A 67 6.97 -23.58 13.21
C ARG A 67 6.63 -24.97 12.69
N GLU A 68 5.47 -25.48 13.08
CA GLU A 68 4.90 -26.67 12.46
C GLU A 68 4.36 -26.32 11.06
N ASN A 69 4.34 -27.29 10.14
CA ASN A 69 3.81 -27.08 8.79
C ASN A 69 2.34 -26.62 8.81
N SER A 70 1.55 -27.09 9.77
CA SER A 70 0.16 -26.68 9.99
C SER A 70 0.01 -25.18 10.25
N THR A 71 0.91 -24.60 11.05
CA THR A 71 0.91 -23.15 11.35
C THR A 71 1.28 -22.33 10.11
N LEU A 72 2.26 -22.77 9.32
CA LEU A 72 2.64 -22.07 8.07
C LEU A 72 1.54 -22.13 7.00
N LEU A 73 0.85 -23.26 6.88
CA LEU A 73 -0.25 -23.42 5.93
C LEU A 73 -1.45 -22.55 6.29
N TRP A 74 -1.74 -22.38 7.59
CA TRP A 74 -2.84 -21.55 8.07
C TRP A 74 -2.69 -20.07 7.67
N GLN A 75 -1.47 -19.58 7.45
CA GLN A 75 -1.19 -18.16 7.21
C GLN A 75 -1.71 -17.65 5.87
N ARG A 76 -1.97 -18.52 4.90
CA ARG A 76 -2.50 -18.12 3.60
C ARG A 76 -3.90 -17.53 3.77
N THR A 77 -4.14 -16.42 3.10
CA THR A 77 -5.43 -15.75 3.07
C THR A 77 -6.40 -16.58 2.24
N ALA A 78 -7.67 -16.53 2.60
CA ALA A 78 -8.71 -17.26 1.91
C ALA A 78 -9.42 -16.45 0.85
N PHE A 79 -9.47 -15.13 0.99
CA PHE A 79 -10.18 -14.25 0.05
C PHE A 79 -9.40 -13.01 -0.39
N HIS A 80 -8.29 -12.68 0.26
CA HIS A 80 -7.36 -11.68 -0.28
C HIS A 80 -6.60 -12.26 -1.48
N PHE A 81 -6.39 -11.42 -2.49
CA PHE A 81 -5.54 -11.82 -3.61
C PHE A 81 -4.10 -11.97 -3.14
N GLN A 82 -3.54 -13.14 -3.43
CA GLN A 82 -2.13 -13.42 -3.26
C GLN A 82 -1.68 -14.24 -4.46
N PRO A 83 -0.45 -14.06 -4.95
CA PRO A 83 0.04 -14.89 -6.02
C PRO A 83 0.21 -16.35 -5.56
N GLN A 84 0.29 -17.28 -6.52
CA GLN A 84 0.52 -18.70 -6.22
C GLN A 84 1.76 -18.87 -5.32
N LYS A 85 2.79 -18.04 -5.55
CA LYS A 85 4.02 -17.88 -4.78
C LYS A 85 4.47 -16.41 -4.89
N ASN A 86 5.46 -15.95 -4.13
CA ASN A 86 6.28 -14.73 -4.39
C ASN A 86 5.54 -13.35 -4.47
N TRP A 87 6.13 -12.29 -5.07
CA TRP A 87 5.82 -10.83 -4.86
C TRP A 87 4.67 -10.20 -5.72
N MET A 88 4.26 -8.89 -5.53
CA MET A 88 3.11 -8.28 -6.28
C MET A 88 2.92 -6.71 -6.50
N ASN A 89 2.26 -6.18 -7.59
CA ASN A 89 1.54 -4.84 -7.75
C ASN A 89 0.73 -4.45 -9.08
N GLY A 90 -0.50 -3.87 -8.99
CA GLY A 90 -1.07 -2.92 -10.00
C GLY A 90 -2.35 -3.32 -10.84
N PRO A 91 -3.51 -2.65 -10.68
CA PRO A 91 -4.78 -3.02 -11.36
C PRO A 91 -5.27 -2.09 -12.51
N THR A 92 -6.15 -2.59 -13.38
CA THR A 92 -6.89 -1.82 -14.42
C THR A 92 -8.17 -2.56 -14.90
N TYR A 93 -9.05 -1.91 -15.67
CA TYR A 93 -10.23 -2.54 -16.29
C TYR A 93 -10.12 -2.57 -17.82
N TYR A 94 -10.45 -3.71 -18.42
CA TYR A 94 -10.44 -3.90 -19.87
C TYR A 94 -11.54 -4.88 -20.32
N ARG A 95 -12.40 -4.44 -21.25
CA ARG A 95 -13.38 -5.28 -21.98
C ARG A 95 -14.12 -6.33 -21.12
N GLY A 96 -14.62 -5.89 -19.96
CA GLY A 96 -15.40 -6.75 -19.06
C GLY A 96 -14.60 -7.43 -17.95
N TRP A 97 -13.27 -7.33 -17.95
CA TRP A 97 -12.40 -7.91 -16.92
C TRP A 97 -11.67 -6.81 -16.16
N TYR A 98 -11.52 -7.01 -14.86
CA TYR A 98 -10.49 -6.35 -14.09
C TYR A 98 -9.19 -7.14 -14.23
N HIS A 99 -8.09 -6.45 -14.48
CA HIS A 99 -6.75 -7.01 -14.61
C HIS A 99 -5.94 -6.56 -13.40
N LEU A 100 -5.17 -7.46 -12.83
CA LEU A 100 -4.15 -7.19 -11.84
C LEU A 100 -2.84 -7.69 -12.41
N PHE A 101 -2.00 -6.76 -12.84
CA PHE A 101 -0.58 -7.03 -13.06
C PHE A 101 0.10 -7.00 -11.71
N TYR A 102 1.25 -7.67 -11.61
CA TYR A 102 1.96 -7.64 -10.36
C TYR A 102 3.43 -8.02 -10.43
N GLN A 103 4.32 -7.17 -9.90
CA GLN A 103 5.74 -7.50 -9.77
C GLN A 103 5.89 -8.88 -9.10
N TYR A 104 6.51 -9.88 -9.70
CA TYR A 104 6.54 -11.26 -9.21
C TYR A 104 7.94 -11.82 -9.43
N ASN A 105 8.52 -12.48 -8.43
CA ASN A 105 9.74 -13.26 -8.61
C ASN A 105 9.32 -14.70 -8.91
N PRO A 106 9.52 -15.29 -10.09
CA PRO A 106 9.08 -16.67 -10.35
C PRO A 106 9.84 -17.74 -9.55
N ASP A 107 11.04 -17.43 -9.08
CA ASP A 107 12.00 -18.41 -8.60
C ASP A 107 12.11 -18.48 -7.07
N SER A 108 11.67 -17.44 -6.35
CA SER A 108 11.87 -17.35 -4.89
C SER A 108 10.89 -16.41 -4.18
N ALA A 109 10.66 -16.67 -2.89
CA ALA A 109 9.83 -15.85 -2.01
C ALA A 109 10.56 -14.59 -1.46
N VAL A 110 11.69 -14.21 -2.05
CA VAL A 110 12.45 -12.99 -1.71
C VAL A 110 12.59 -12.09 -2.94
N LEU A 111 12.92 -10.82 -2.73
CA LEU A 111 13.11 -9.86 -3.81
C LEU A 111 14.23 -10.30 -4.78
N GLY A 112 13.92 -10.30 -6.07
CA GLY A 112 14.85 -10.66 -7.15
C GLY A 112 14.10 -11.07 -8.42
N ASN A 113 14.78 -11.06 -9.55
CA ASN A 113 14.25 -11.48 -10.86
C ASN A 113 12.80 -10.99 -11.13
N ILE A 114 12.56 -9.69 -10.94
CA ILE A 114 11.21 -9.13 -10.95
C ILE A 114 10.63 -9.17 -12.37
N THR A 115 9.51 -9.88 -12.49
CA THR A 115 8.63 -10.03 -13.66
C THR A 115 7.27 -9.43 -13.36
N TRP A 116 6.32 -9.37 -14.31
CA TRP A 116 4.91 -9.12 -13.99
C TRP A 116 4.10 -10.40 -14.12
N GLY A 117 3.58 -10.90 -13.00
CA GLY A 117 2.45 -11.81 -12.97
C GLY A 117 1.17 -11.11 -13.42
N HIS A 118 0.15 -11.89 -13.75
CA HIS A 118 -1.09 -11.38 -14.28
C HIS A 118 -2.26 -12.23 -13.78
N ALA A 119 -3.29 -11.58 -13.25
CA ALA A 119 -4.57 -12.19 -12.93
C ALA A 119 -5.72 -11.34 -13.45
N VAL A 120 -6.87 -11.98 -13.66
CA VAL A 120 -8.11 -11.31 -14.06
C VAL A 120 -9.26 -11.67 -13.14
N SER A 121 -10.22 -10.77 -13.01
CA SER A 121 -11.44 -10.98 -12.23
C SER A 121 -12.63 -10.29 -12.89
N ARG A 122 -13.85 -10.77 -12.62
CA ARG A 122 -15.10 -10.08 -13.02
C ARG A 122 -15.66 -9.16 -11.93
N ASP A 123 -15.16 -9.28 -10.70
CA ASP A 123 -15.74 -8.66 -9.51
C ASP A 123 -14.68 -8.16 -8.51
N LEU A 124 -13.40 -8.13 -8.88
CA LEU A 124 -12.27 -7.75 -8.03
C LEU A 124 -12.00 -8.69 -6.83
N VAL A 125 -12.70 -9.82 -6.74
CA VAL A 125 -12.63 -10.76 -5.62
C VAL A 125 -12.25 -12.15 -6.12
N HIS A 126 -12.97 -12.67 -7.11
CA HIS A 126 -12.70 -13.97 -7.71
C HIS A 126 -11.68 -13.82 -8.83
N TRP A 127 -10.40 -13.98 -8.47
CA TRP A 127 -9.28 -13.86 -9.40
C TRP A 127 -8.91 -15.19 -10.05
N LEU A 128 -8.46 -15.11 -11.30
CA LEU A 128 -7.93 -16.23 -12.07
C LEU A 128 -6.53 -15.85 -12.57
N TYR A 129 -5.54 -16.71 -12.33
CA TYR A 129 -4.18 -16.49 -12.81
C TYR A 129 -4.09 -16.68 -14.32
N LEU A 130 -3.34 -15.79 -14.96
CA LEU A 130 -2.90 -15.86 -16.34
C LEU A 130 -1.37 -16.07 -16.39
N PRO A 131 -0.80 -16.41 -17.57
CA PRO A 131 0.64 -16.42 -17.78
C PRO A 131 1.31 -15.09 -17.41
N LEU A 132 2.62 -15.11 -17.20
CA LEU A 132 3.39 -13.88 -16.96
C LEU A 132 3.18 -12.89 -18.12
N ALA A 133 2.83 -11.65 -17.79
CA ALA A 133 2.61 -10.60 -18.77
C ALA A 133 3.94 -10.02 -19.30
N MET A 134 4.91 -9.83 -18.41
CA MET A 134 6.20 -9.18 -18.75
C MET A 134 7.36 -9.85 -18.02
N VAL A 135 8.46 -10.09 -18.71
CA VAL A 135 9.68 -10.72 -18.15
C VAL A 135 10.93 -9.91 -18.53
N PRO A 136 12.05 -9.96 -17.77
CA PRO A 136 13.29 -9.25 -18.12
C PRO A 136 14.00 -9.97 -19.27
N ASP A 137 13.75 -9.53 -20.51
CA ASP A 137 14.24 -10.17 -21.74
C ASP A 137 14.95 -9.19 -22.69
N ARG A 138 15.13 -7.92 -22.27
CA ARG A 138 15.84 -6.87 -23.03
C ARG A 138 16.90 -6.20 -22.17
N TRP A 139 17.83 -5.50 -22.80
CA TRP A 139 18.93 -4.83 -22.09
C TRP A 139 18.44 -3.72 -21.15
N TYR A 140 17.33 -3.05 -21.49
CA TYR A 140 16.76 -1.95 -20.72
C TYR A 140 15.95 -2.39 -19.49
N ASP A 141 15.70 -3.69 -19.35
CA ASP A 141 15.01 -4.27 -18.19
C ASP A 141 15.68 -5.55 -17.69
N ALA A 142 16.95 -5.77 -18.03
CA ALA A 142 17.72 -6.96 -17.65
C ALA A 142 17.86 -7.16 -16.13
N GLY A 143 17.81 -6.06 -15.36
CA GLY A 143 17.80 -6.05 -13.91
C GLY A 143 16.40 -6.19 -13.29
N GLY A 144 15.34 -6.20 -14.10
CA GLY A 144 13.95 -6.41 -13.68
C GLY A 144 12.94 -5.49 -14.37
N VAL A 145 11.70 -5.98 -14.46
CA VAL A 145 10.51 -5.23 -14.90
C VAL A 145 9.78 -4.70 -13.68
N TRP A 146 10.06 -3.44 -13.32
CA TRP A 146 9.54 -2.81 -12.11
C TRP A 146 8.15 -2.19 -12.35
N THR A 147 7.64 -1.43 -11.38
CA THR A 147 6.28 -0.90 -11.36
C THR A 147 5.98 -0.05 -12.60
N GLY A 148 4.71 -0.03 -12.96
CA GLY A 148 4.17 0.78 -14.03
C GLY A 148 2.68 1.04 -13.82
N SER A 149 2.07 1.66 -14.81
CA SER A 149 0.64 1.94 -14.83
C SER A 149 0.05 1.77 -16.22
N ALA A 150 -1.24 1.46 -16.28
CA ALA A 150 -2.01 1.32 -17.50
C ALA A 150 -2.78 2.61 -17.80
N THR A 151 -2.74 3.07 -19.05
CA THR A 151 -3.61 4.13 -19.55
C THR A 151 -4.54 3.55 -20.62
N THR A 152 -5.84 3.74 -20.42
CA THR A 152 -6.86 3.42 -21.43
C THR A 152 -7.09 4.65 -22.31
N LEU A 153 -6.90 4.50 -23.62
CA LEU A 153 -7.11 5.56 -24.59
C LEU A 153 -8.59 5.68 -24.99
N PRO A 154 -9.05 6.84 -25.49
CA PRO A 154 -10.42 7.05 -25.95
C PRO A 154 -10.90 6.06 -27.03
N ASP A 155 -9.98 5.51 -27.82
CA ASP A 155 -10.27 4.49 -28.84
C ASP A 155 -10.33 3.06 -28.28
N GLY A 156 -10.20 2.91 -26.96
CA GLY A 156 -10.23 1.63 -26.26
C GLY A 156 -8.90 0.90 -26.23
N ARG A 157 -7.83 1.40 -26.85
CA ARG A 157 -6.50 0.80 -26.72
C ARG A 157 -5.94 0.99 -25.31
N LEU A 158 -5.11 0.05 -24.88
CA LEU A 158 -4.41 0.13 -23.60
C LEU A 158 -2.91 0.33 -23.84
N VAL A 159 -2.31 1.23 -23.06
CA VAL A 159 -0.88 1.51 -23.08
C VAL A 159 -0.30 1.29 -21.69
N LEU A 160 0.77 0.51 -21.59
CA LEU A 160 1.53 0.34 -20.35
C LEU A 160 2.83 1.14 -20.42
N LEU A 161 3.04 1.98 -19.40
CA LEU A 161 4.36 2.50 -19.08
C LEU A 161 4.87 1.78 -17.83
N TYR A 162 6.12 1.34 -17.86
CA TYR A 162 6.75 0.65 -16.73
C TYR A 162 8.23 1.03 -16.61
N THR A 163 8.78 0.87 -15.41
CA THR A 163 10.21 1.06 -15.18
C THR A 163 10.98 -0.22 -15.48
N GLY A 164 12.01 -0.15 -16.32
CA GLY A 164 13.02 -1.20 -16.46
C GLY A 164 14.28 -0.84 -15.68
N SER A 165 14.87 -1.83 -15.02
CA SER A 165 16.22 -1.73 -14.47
C SER A 165 17.21 -2.29 -15.47
N THR A 166 18.15 -1.48 -15.94
CA THR A 166 19.22 -1.91 -16.86
C THR A 166 20.24 -2.82 -16.15
N ASN A 167 21.19 -3.39 -16.90
CA ASN A 167 22.31 -4.16 -16.34
C ASN A 167 23.29 -3.31 -15.50
N GLU A 168 23.30 -1.98 -15.66
CA GLU A 168 24.00 -1.05 -14.77
C GLU A 168 23.12 -0.52 -13.62
N SER A 169 21.94 -1.10 -13.40
CA SER A 169 20.95 -0.66 -12.40
C SER A 169 20.46 0.78 -12.59
N VAL A 170 20.51 1.30 -13.83
CA VAL A 170 19.86 2.55 -14.21
C VAL A 170 18.37 2.28 -14.43
N GLN A 171 17.51 3.10 -13.82
CA GLN A 171 16.07 3.06 -13.99
C GLN A 171 15.67 3.87 -15.23
N VAL A 172 14.93 3.24 -16.13
CA VAL A 172 14.46 3.82 -17.40
C VAL A 172 13.00 3.48 -17.62
N GLN A 173 12.24 4.30 -18.37
CA GLN A 173 10.83 4.01 -18.63
C GLN A 173 10.63 3.40 -20.02
N ASN A 174 9.79 2.39 -20.05
CA ASN A 174 9.55 1.53 -21.19
C ASN A 174 8.05 1.45 -21.49
N LEU A 175 7.74 1.30 -22.76
CA LEU A 175 6.39 1.17 -23.30
C LEU A 175 6.10 -0.30 -23.65
N ALA A 176 4.93 -0.78 -23.25
CA ALA A 176 4.37 -2.06 -23.71
C ALA A 176 2.92 -1.89 -24.16
N LEU A 177 2.52 -2.68 -25.15
CA LEU A 177 1.18 -2.69 -25.74
C LEU A 177 0.65 -4.13 -25.78
N PRO A 178 -0.67 -4.35 -25.71
CA PRO A 178 -1.25 -5.66 -25.97
C PRO A 178 -0.82 -6.18 -27.34
N ALA A 179 -0.42 -7.45 -27.42
CA ALA A 179 -0.11 -8.11 -28.69
C ALA A 179 -1.36 -8.27 -29.56
N ASP A 180 -2.49 -8.55 -28.91
CA ASP A 180 -3.83 -8.59 -29.50
C ASP A 180 -4.77 -7.68 -28.69
N PRO A 181 -5.10 -6.47 -29.18
CA PRO A 181 -6.04 -5.58 -28.52
C PRO A 181 -7.48 -6.12 -28.47
N ASP A 182 -7.85 -7.12 -29.25
CA ASP A 182 -9.19 -7.70 -29.21
C ASP A 182 -9.29 -8.87 -28.20
N ASP A 183 -8.16 -9.37 -27.68
CA ASP A 183 -8.14 -10.31 -26.56
C ASP A 183 -8.56 -9.61 -25.26
N PRO A 184 -9.73 -9.94 -24.69
CA PRO A 184 -10.18 -9.32 -23.45
C PRO A 184 -9.36 -9.75 -22.23
N LEU A 185 -8.58 -10.83 -22.33
CA LEU A 185 -7.72 -11.32 -21.24
C LEU A 185 -6.32 -10.69 -21.28
N LEU A 186 -5.92 -10.03 -22.36
CA LEU A 186 -4.63 -9.37 -22.53
C LEU A 186 -3.44 -10.30 -22.19
N VAL A 187 -3.47 -11.55 -22.67
CA VAL A 187 -2.50 -12.58 -22.26
C VAL A 187 -1.08 -12.26 -22.72
N SER A 188 -0.94 -11.62 -23.88
CA SER A 188 0.36 -11.37 -24.51
C SER A 188 0.62 -9.87 -24.70
N TRP A 189 1.87 -9.47 -24.46
CA TRP A 189 2.33 -8.08 -24.53
C TRP A 189 3.56 -7.94 -25.43
N VAL A 190 3.64 -6.82 -26.13
CA VAL A 190 4.77 -6.44 -26.99
C VAL A 190 5.43 -5.19 -26.43
N LYS A 191 6.72 -5.30 -26.11
CA LYS A 191 7.57 -4.17 -25.74
C LYS A 191 7.94 -3.37 -26.98
N SER A 192 7.83 -2.05 -26.90
CA SER A 192 8.18 -1.15 -28.00
C SER A 192 9.65 -1.29 -28.42
N GLU A 193 9.92 -1.22 -29.72
CA GLU A 193 11.29 -1.16 -30.26
C GLU A 193 11.99 0.16 -29.91
N SER A 194 11.23 1.20 -29.56
CA SER A 194 11.76 2.50 -29.13
C SER A 194 12.20 2.53 -27.67
N ASN A 195 12.09 1.42 -26.94
CA ASN A 195 12.46 1.36 -25.54
C ASN A 195 13.99 1.48 -25.31
N PRO A 196 14.42 2.18 -24.24
CA PRO A 196 13.59 2.95 -23.33
C PRO A 196 13.10 4.26 -23.95
N VAL A 197 11.84 4.60 -23.69
CA VAL A 197 11.21 5.85 -24.18
C VAL A 197 11.56 7.06 -23.31
N LEU A 198 11.99 6.83 -22.06
CA LEU A 198 12.47 7.86 -21.14
C LEU A 198 13.69 7.38 -20.37
N VAL A 199 14.62 8.29 -20.15
CA VAL A 199 15.81 8.10 -19.32
C VAL A 199 15.88 9.20 -18.25
N PRO A 200 16.59 8.99 -17.13
CA PRO A 200 16.72 9.99 -16.08
C PRO A 200 17.22 11.33 -16.67
N PRO A 201 16.51 12.46 -16.43
CA PRO A 201 16.95 13.76 -16.92
C PRO A 201 18.13 14.28 -16.08
N LEU A 202 18.77 15.36 -16.57
CA LEU A 202 19.86 16.00 -15.83
C LEU A 202 19.36 16.46 -14.43
N GLY A 203 20.12 16.13 -13.40
CA GLY A 203 19.80 16.47 -12.01
C GLY A 203 19.07 15.36 -11.25
N ILE A 204 18.59 14.32 -11.95
CA ILE A 204 17.93 13.17 -11.33
C ILE A 204 18.89 11.98 -11.28
N GLY A 205 18.93 11.30 -10.14
CA GLY A 205 19.76 10.12 -9.92
C GLY A 205 19.37 8.96 -10.81
N PHE A 206 20.36 8.15 -11.22
CA PHE A 206 20.10 6.96 -12.05
C PHE A 206 19.22 5.90 -11.39
N GLN A 207 19.09 5.94 -10.07
CA GLN A 207 18.29 5.04 -9.25
C GLN A 207 17.12 5.76 -8.57
N ASP A 208 16.75 6.96 -9.05
CA ASP A 208 15.69 7.79 -8.45
C ASP A 208 14.67 8.21 -9.51
N PHE A 209 14.37 7.34 -10.49
CA PHE A 209 13.52 7.66 -11.63
C PHE A 209 12.63 6.47 -12.00
N ARG A 210 11.46 6.35 -11.36
CA ARG A 210 10.61 5.15 -11.50
C ARG A 210 9.12 5.40 -11.30
N ASP A 211 8.36 4.34 -11.57
CA ASP A 211 6.93 4.16 -11.28
C ASP A 211 6.02 5.16 -12.00
N PRO A 212 6.00 5.18 -13.35
CA PRO A 212 5.15 6.10 -14.12
C PRO A 212 3.68 5.94 -13.74
N SER A 213 2.98 7.06 -13.55
CA SER A 213 1.55 7.09 -13.24
C SER A 213 0.70 6.69 -14.45
N THR A 214 -0.59 6.44 -14.21
CA THR A 214 -1.59 6.49 -15.28
C THR A 214 -1.56 7.90 -15.88
N ALA A 215 -1.62 8.00 -17.21
CA ALA A 215 -1.60 9.29 -17.88
C ALA A 215 -2.98 9.95 -17.85
N TRP A 216 -3.01 11.28 -17.88
CA TRP A 216 -4.23 12.06 -18.06
C TRP A 216 -4.13 12.93 -19.31
N TYR A 217 -5.25 13.10 -20.01
CA TYR A 217 -5.29 13.91 -21.22
C TYR A 217 -5.55 15.39 -20.88
N VAL A 218 -4.70 16.27 -21.40
CA VAL A 218 -4.84 17.73 -21.28
C VAL A 218 -5.28 18.30 -22.62
N ALA A 219 -6.56 18.67 -22.71
CA ALA A 219 -7.17 19.14 -23.96
C ALA A 219 -6.52 20.42 -24.52
N ALA A 220 -6.05 21.32 -23.65
CA ALA A 220 -5.37 22.55 -24.05
C ALA A 220 -4.05 22.28 -24.80
N ASP A 221 -3.36 21.20 -24.44
CA ASP A 221 -2.07 20.81 -25.03
C ASP A 221 -2.21 19.79 -26.16
N ALA A 222 -3.43 19.30 -26.38
CA ALA A 222 -3.77 18.18 -27.24
C ALA A 222 -2.86 16.94 -26.98
N ALA A 223 -2.51 16.69 -25.72
CA ALA A 223 -1.49 15.73 -25.33
C ALA A 223 -1.82 15.04 -24.00
N TRP A 224 -1.16 13.92 -23.76
CA TRP A 224 -1.17 13.18 -22.51
C TRP A 224 -0.04 13.64 -21.60
N HIS A 225 -0.32 13.78 -20.32
CA HIS A 225 0.66 14.02 -19.27
C HIS A 225 0.82 12.77 -18.40
N VAL A 226 2.05 12.47 -18.02
CA VAL A 226 2.42 11.35 -17.13
C VAL A 226 3.27 11.91 -16.00
N ALA A 227 2.94 11.55 -14.76
CA ALA A 227 3.75 11.87 -13.60
C ALA A 227 4.77 10.75 -13.32
N LEU A 228 5.96 11.14 -12.89
CA LEU A 228 7.00 10.24 -12.40
C LEU A 228 7.53 10.72 -11.05
N GLY A 229 7.58 9.81 -10.09
CA GLY A 229 8.19 10.04 -8.79
C GLY A 229 9.71 10.06 -8.87
N SER A 230 10.32 10.97 -8.13
CA SER A 230 11.76 11.17 -8.05
C SER A 230 12.11 11.87 -6.73
N LYS A 231 13.41 12.06 -6.49
CA LYS A 231 13.93 13.06 -5.55
C LYS A 231 14.81 14.09 -6.25
N ASP A 232 14.92 15.27 -5.67
CA ASP A 232 15.81 16.35 -6.11
C ASP A 232 16.89 16.62 -5.06
N ASP A 233 18.07 16.01 -5.23
CA ASP A 233 19.22 16.19 -4.33
C ASP A 233 20.01 17.49 -4.62
N SER A 234 19.68 18.19 -5.71
CA SER A 234 20.57 19.17 -6.34
C SER A 234 20.39 20.62 -5.86
N GLY A 235 19.47 20.85 -4.90
CA GLY A 235 19.26 22.18 -4.32
C GLY A 235 18.07 22.32 -3.36
N ARG A 236 17.21 21.30 -3.26
CA ARG A 236 16.08 21.25 -2.32
C ARG A 236 16.33 20.11 -1.34
N ARG A 237 16.42 20.42 -0.05
CA ARG A 237 16.81 19.53 1.06
C ARG A 237 16.15 18.14 1.02
N ASP A 238 16.68 17.22 0.21
CA ASP A 238 16.15 15.86 0.03
C ASP A 238 14.64 15.87 -0.28
N ALA A 239 14.25 16.70 -1.25
CA ALA A 239 12.85 16.89 -1.59
C ALA A 239 12.37 15.79 -2.54
N GLY A 240 11.28 15.12 -2.18
CA GLY A 240 10.54 14.29 -3.10
C GLY A 240 9.79 15.15 -4.11
N VAL A 241 9.77 14.70 -5.37
CA VAL A 241 9.24 15.48 -6.49
C VAL A 241 8.42 14.61 -7.44
N ALA A 242 7.43 15.24 -8.09
CA ALA A 242 6.70 14.68 -9.21
C ALA A 242 7.11 15.39 -10.51
N LEU A 243 7.87 14.71 -11.36
CA LEU A 243 8.19 15.15 -12.73
C LEU A 243 6.97 14.93 -13.63
N VAL A 244 6.79 15.77 -14.67
CA VAL A 244 5.72 15.56 -15.67
C VAL A 244 6.31 15.52 -17.07
N TYR A 245 5.94 14.46 -17.79
CA TYR A 245 6.24 14.32 -19.20
C TYR A 245 4.98 14.44 -20.02
N ARG A 246 5.09 15.15 -21.15
CA ARG A 246 4.04 15.32 -22.15
C ARG A 246 4.32 14.42 -23.35
N THR A 247 3.29 13.74 -23.86
CA THR A 247 3.35 12.96 -25.11
C THR A 247 2.07 13.08 -25.93
N ALA A 248 2.20 13.14 -27.26
CA ALA A 248 1.06 13.12 -28.18
C ALA A 248 0.94 11.78 -28.93
N ASP A 249 2.01 10.99 -28.98
CA ASP A 249 2.15 9.82 -29.84
C ASP A 249 2.60 8.56 -29.09
N TRP A 250 2.85 8.66 -27.78
CA TRP A 250 3.39 7.60 -26.90
C TRP A 250 4.79 7.11 -27.27
N ALA A 251 5.44 7.72 -28.27
CA ALA A 251 6.78 7.39 -28.72
C ALA A 251 7.79 8.48 -28.33
N SER A 252 7.35 9.73 -28.29
CA SER A 252 8.15 10.91 -27.95
C SER A 252 7.60 11.56 -26.68
N TYR A 253 8.51 11.89 -25.75
CA TYR A 253 8.15 12.51 -24.48
C TYR A 253 8.97 13.77 -24.25
N GLU A 254 8.28 14.84 -23.86
CA GLU A 254 8.87 16.13 -23.51
C GLU A 254 8.75 16.32 -21.99
N LEU A 255 9.88 16.51 -21.30
CA LEU A 255 9.86 16.91 -19.89
C LEU A 255 9.34 18.35 -19.80
N LEU A 256 8.25 18.55 -19.08
CA LEU A 256 7.73 19.89 -18.84
C LEU A 256 8.67 20.67 -17.90
N PRO A 257 8.83 22.00 -18.08
CA PRO A 257 9.66 22.80 -17.20
C PRO A 257 9.18 22.74 -15.75
N GLY A 258 10.12 22.50 -14.82
CA GLY A 258 9.82 22.42 -13.39
C GLY A 258 9.33 21.03 -12.95
N VAL A 259 8.54 21.01 -11.89
CA VAL A 259 7.91 19.82 -11.30
C VAL A 259 6.43 20.13 -11.10
N LEU A 260 5.57 19.12 -11.14
CA LEU A 260 4.16 19.29 -10.79
C LEU A 260 4.02 19.73 -9.33
N TYR A 261 4.80 19.10 -8.46
CA TYR A 261 4.87 19.42 -7.05
C TYR A 261 6.14 18.86 -6.39
N ALA A 262 6.49 19.37 -5.22
CA ALA A 262 7.62 18.91 -4.41
C ALA A 262 7.40 19.22 -2.93
N VAL A 263 7.86 18.31 -2.04
CA VAL A 263 7.85 18.52 -0.59
C VAL A 263 9.23 18.21 -0.03
N GLU A 264 9.82 19.17 0.69
CA GLU A 264 11.15 19.01 1.27
C GLU A 264 11.19 17.98 2.40
N GLY A 265 12.33 17.27 2.53
CA GLY A 265 12.56 16.33 3.62
C GLY A 265 11.69 15.07 3.56
N THR A 266 11.10 14.76 2.39
CA THR A 266 10.29 13.56 2.18
C THR A 266 11.04 12.46 1.42
N GLY A 267 12.26 12.73 0.95
CA GLY A 267 13.10 11.73 0.28
C GLY A 267 12.53 11.29 -1.06
N MET A 268 12.79 10.04 -1.44
CA MET A 268 12.32 9.50 -2.72
C MET A 268 10.80 9.26 -2.71
N TRP A 269 10.11 9.87 -3.68
CA TRP A 269 8.72 9.57 -3.99
C TRP A 269 8.63 8.39 -4.95
N GLU A 270 8.19 7.25 -4.45
CA GLU A 270 7.81 6.09 -5.24
C GLU A 270 6.32 6.12 -5.59
N CYS A 271 5.93 5.35 -6.60
CA CYS A 271 4.53 5.06 -6.94
C CYS A 271 3.59 6.29 -6.90
N VAL A 272 4.03 7.42 -7.45
CA VAL A 272 3.20 8.63 -7.54
C VAL A 272 1.91 8.31 -8.30
N ASP A 273 0.79 8.77 -7.74
CA ASP A 273 -0.54 8.66 -8.34
C ASP A 273 -1.23 10.02 -8.28
N PHE A 274 -1.87 10.40 -9.38
CA PHE A 274 -2.47 11.71 -9.55
C PHE A 274 -3.82 11.59 -10.26
N TYR A 275 -4.89 11.95 -9.57
CA TYR A 275 -6.23 11.71 -10.07
C TYR A 275 -7.28 12.69 -9.52
N PRO A 276 -8.38 12.89 -10.24
CA PRO A 276 -9.47 13.76 -9.80
C PRO A 276 -10.45 13.03 -8.87
N VAL A 277 -11.08 13.79 -7.97
CA VAL A 277 -12.19 13.36 -7.10
C VAL A 277 -13.34 14.36 -7.17
N ALA A 278 -14.58 13.85 -7.19
CA ALA A 278 -15.77 14.68 -7.18
C ALA A 278 -16.06 15.15 -5.74
N THR A 279 -16.34 16.45 -5.56
CA THR A 279 -16.67 17.02 -4.24
C THR A 279 -18.18 17.13 -3.99
N GLU A 280 -18.99 17.00 -5.03
CA GLU A 280 -20.45 17.17 -4.97
C GLU A 280 -21.22 15.84 -5.07
N THR A 281 -20.56 14.76 -5.53
CA THR A 281 -21.18 13.44 -5.71
C THR A 281 -20.28 12.33 -5.18
N ALA A 282 -20.89 11.25 -4.68
CA ALA A 282 -20.20 10.03 -4.29
C ALA A 282 -19.90 9.12 -5.50
N ALA A 283 -19.11 9.62 -6.45
CA ALA A 283 -18.71 8.89 -7.65
C ALA A 283 -17.21 9.06 -7.93
N GLY A 284 -16.59 8.02 -8.48
CA GLY A 284 -15.25 8.11 -9.04
C GLY A 284 -15.25 8.93 -10.33
N LEU A 285 -14.14 9.61 -10.61
CA LEU A 285 -13.94 10.35 -11.84
C LEU A 285 -12.89 9.65 -12.71
N ASP A 286 -13.12 9.68 -14.03
CA ASP A 286 -12.11 9.35 -15.03
C ASP A 286 -10.84 10.17 -14.78
N THR A 287 -9.67 9.58 -14.99
CA THR A 287 -8.39 10.24 -14.70
C THR A 287 -8.19 11.52 -15.52
N SER A 288 -8.81 11.64 -16.69
CA SER A 288 -8.79 12.83 -17.54
C SER A 288 -9.98 13.77 -17.33
N ALA A 289 -10.77 13.58 -16.26
CA ALA A 289 -11.86 14.49 -15.95
C ALA A 289 -11.32 15.92 -15.77
N ALA A 290 -11.95 16.88 -16.45
CA ALA A 290 -11.46 18.24 -16.49
C ALA A 290 -11.46 18.88 -15.09
N ALA A 291 -10.38 19.59 -14.76
CA ALA A 291 -10.35 20.45 -13.59
C ALA A 291 -11.42 21.55 -13.69
N GLY A 292 -12.07 21.86 -12.57
CA GLY A 292 -13.14 22.86 -12.53
C GLY A 292 -13.95 22.81 -11.23
N PRO A 293 -15.05 23.58 -11.16
CA PRO A 293 -15.97 23.53 -10.02
C PRO A 293 -16.43 22.09 -9.75
N GLY A 294 -16.48 21.69 -8.49
CA GLY A 294 -16.90 20.34 -8.10
C GLY A 294 -15.82 19.25 -8.23
N VAL A 295 -14.60 19.58 -8.68
CA VAL A 295 -13.49 18.64 -8.87
C VAL A 295 -12.25 19.10 -8.09
N LYS A 296 -11.73 18.21 -7.24
CA LYS A 296 -10.41 18.33 -6.62
C LYS A 296 -9.46 17.29 -7.21
N HIS A 297 -8.17 17.45 -6.99
CA HIS A 297 -7.15 16.50 -7.42
C HIS A 297 -6.37 16.00 -6.22
N VAL A 298 -6.15 14.68 -6.17
CA VAL A 298 -5.37 14.02 -5.13
C VAL A 298 -3.97 13.77 -5.68
N MET A 299 -2.97 14.22 -4.94
CA MET A 299 -1.57 13.82 -5.12
C MET A 299 -1.27 12.74 -4.10
N LYS A 300 -0.79 11.58 -4.55
CA LYS A 300 -0.34 10.50 -3.67
C LYS A 300 1.09 10.12 -3.99
N ALA A 301 1.87 9.82 -2.97
CA ALA A 301 3.21 9.23 -3.10
C ALA A 301 3.42 8.13 -2.05
N SER A 302 4.20 7.11 -2.42
CA SER A 302 4.78 6.13 -1.51
C SER A 302 6.16 6.64 -1.10
N LEU A 303 6.41 6.89 0.18
CA LEU A 303 7.73 7.38 0.60
C LEU A 303 8.68 6.21 0.83
N ASP A 304 9.83 6.23 0.14
CA ASP A 304 10.87 5.18 0.25
C ASP A 304 11.44 5.09 1.68
N ASP A 305 11.50 6.23 2.37
CA ASP A 305 12.17 6.37 3.66
C ASP A 305 11.40 5.76 4.84
N ASP A 306 10.08 5.82 4.83
CA ASP A 306 9.23 5.38 5.95
C ASP A 306 8.24 4.26 5.59
N ARG A 307 8.19 3.88 4.30
CA ARG A 307 7.32 2.85 3.72
C ARG A 307 5.83 3.07 3.96
N ASN A 308 5.38 4.32 3.93
CA ASN A 308 3.96 4.67 3.99
C ASN A 308 3.48 5.37 2.73
N ASP A 309 2.18 5.20 2.46
CA ASP A 309 1.48 5.87 1.38
C ASP A 309 0.73 7.10 1.88
N TYR A 310 1.17 8.27 1.45
CA TYR A 310 0.58 9.56 1.82
C TYR A 310 -0.16 10.19 0.66
N TYR A 311 -1.22 10.92 0.99
CA TYR A 311 -1.92 11.74 0.01
C TYR A 311 -2.24 13.13 0.56
N ALA A 312 -2.44 14.06 -0.36
CA ALA A 312 -3.02 15.36 -0.08
C ALA A 312 -4.04 15.73 -1.16
N ILE A 313 -5.07 16.47 -0.75
CA ILE A 313 -6.13 16.96 -1.62
C ILE A 313 -5.80 18.40 -2.00
N GLY A 314 -6.00 18.74 -3.27
CA GLY A 314 -5.65 20.06 -3.77
C GLY A 314 -6.35 20.39 -5.08
N THR A 315 -5.86 21.46 -5.70
CA THR A 315 -6.39 21.98 -6.96
C THR A 315 -5.33 21.93 -8.04
N TYR A 316 -5.68 21.36 -9.19
CA TYR A 316 -4.81 21.30 -10.37
C TYR A 316 -5.18 22.40 -11.37
N ASP A 317 -4.20 23.22 -11.75
CA ASP A 317 -4.31 24.12 -12.88
C ASP A 317 -3.57 23.52 -14.08
N ALA A 318 -4.34 22.98 -15.02
CA ALA A 318 -3.81 22.41 -16.25
C ALA A 318 -3.08 23.44 -17.13
N GLY A 319 -3.44 24.73 -17.07
CA GLY A 319 -2.82 25.76 -17.91
C GLY A 319 -1.40 26.12 -17.49
N SER A 320 -1.11 26.04 -16.19
CA SER A 320 0.24 26.24 -15.64
C SER A 320 0.97 24.93 -15.31
N ASN A 321 0.29 23.78 -15.44
CA ASN A 321 0.75 22.47 -14.99
C ASN A 321 1.23 22.49 -13.53
N ALA A 322 0.44 23.14 -12.66
CA ALA A 322 0.73 23.28 -11.25
C ALA A 322 -0.38 22.68 -10.41
N TRP A 323 0.00 21.99 -9.34
CA TRP A 323 -0.93 21.53 -8.30
C TRP A 323 -0.60 22.23 -6.99
N ALA A 324 -1.63 22.56 -6.21
CA ALA A 324 -1.47 23.15 -4.89
C ALA A 324 -2.36 22.42 -3.87
N PRO A 325 -1.83 22.02 -2.70
CA PRO A 325 -2.62 21.39 -1.64
C PRO A 325 -3.59 22.40 -1.04
N ASP A 326 -4.75 21.90 -0.61
CA ASP A 326 -5.73 22.70 0.13
C ASP A 326 -5.25 22.99 1.57
N GLU A 327 -4.51 22.06 2.19
CA GLU A 327 -3.93 22.17 3.54
C GLU A 327 -2.41 21.88 3.51
N PRO A 328 -1.55 22.89 3.28
CA PRO A 328 -0.09 22.70 3.17
C PRO A 328 0.59 22.11 4.41
N GLU A 329 -0.03 22.20 5.58
CA GLU A 329 0.44 21.59 6.82
C GLU A 329 0.18 20.07 6.90
N LYS A 330 -0.67 19.54 5.99
CA LYS A 330 -0.96 18.10 5.82
C LYS A 330 -0.60 17.67 4.40
N ASP A 331 0.52 18.15 3.89
CA ASP A 331 0.99 17.87 2.54
C ASP A 331 1.38 16.39 2.34
N VAL A 332 1.64 16.03 1.09
CA VAL A 332 2.13 14.70 0.71
C VAL A 332 3.41 14.38 1.49
N GLY A 333 3.39 13.26 2.21
CA GLY A 333 4.50 12.78 3.02
C GLY A 333 4.50 13.24 4.48
N ILE A 334 3.67 14.22 4.85
CA ILE A 334 3.62 14.76 6.22
C ILE A 334 2.19 14.84 6.81
N GLY A 335 1.17 14.58 6.00
CA GLY A 335 -0.24 14.66 6.38
C GLY A 335 -0.94 13.31 6.45
N LEU A 336 -1.97 13.15 5.61
CA LEU A 336 -2.87 12.00 5.64
C LEU A 336 -2.27 10.78 4.92
N ARG A 337 -2.63 9.60 5.40
CA ARG A 337 -2.27 8.31 4.78
C ARG A 337 -3.52 7.60 4.30
N TYR A 338 -3.39 6.74 3.30
CA TYR A 338 -4.50 5.83 2.99
C TYR A 338 -4.73 4.85 4.14
N ASP A 339 -3.66 4.31 4.69
CA ASP A 339 -3.74 3.34 5.77
C ASP A 339 -2.68 3.69 6.80
N TYR A 340 -3.04 3.59 8.07
CA TYR A 340 -2.14 3.89 9.18
C TYR A 340 -1.42 2.64 9.72
N GLY A 341 -1.66 1.48 9.09
CA GLY A 341 -0.93 0.24 9.28
C GLY A 341 0.01 -0.06 8.11
N MET A 342 0.09 -1.34 7.72
CA MET A 342 0.89 -1.81 6.60
C MET A 342 0.12 -1.66 5.29
N PHE A 343 0.51 -0.69 4.46
CA PHE A 343 -0.07 -0.48 3.13
C PHE A 343 0.86 0.37 2.29
N TYR A 344 1.38 -0.20 1.21
CA TYR A 344 2.41 0.48 0.43
C TYR A 344 2.28 0.26 -1.07
N ALA A 345 3.00 1.08 -1.84
CA ALA A 345 3.06 1.03 -3.30
C ALA A 345 1.68 1.03 -3.97
N SER A 346 0.69 1.67 -3.35
CA SER A 346 -0.68 1.63 -3.84
C SER A 346 -0.86 2.41 -5.13
N LYS A 347 -1.76 1.90 -5.98
CA LYS A 347 -2.16 2.55 -7.23
C LYS A 347 -3.67 2.46 -7.41
N THR A 348 -4.25 3.55 -7.92
CA THR A 348 -5.66 3.61 -8.26
C THR A 348 -5.89 3.33 -9.74
N PHE A 349 -7.08 2.80 -10.06
CA PHE A 349 -7.64 2.87 -11.40
C PHE A 349 -9.08 3.36 -11.34
N TYR A 350 -9.57 3.88 -12.45
CA TYR A 350 -10.98 4.19 -12.62
C TYR A 350 -11.72 2.97 -13.16
N ASP A 351 -12.74 2.52 -12.44
CA ASP A 351 -13.69 1.50 -12.86
C ASP A 351 -14.86 2.18 -13.60
N PRO A 352 -14.90 2.10 -14.94
CA PRO A 352 -15.96 2.73 -15.74
C PRO A 352 -17.28 1.96 -15.70
N VAL A 353 -17.31 0.72 -15.18
CA VAL A 353 -18.54 -0.08 -15.09
C VAL A 353 -19.40 0.40 -13.93
N LYS A 354 -18.77 0.62 -12.78
CA LYS A 354 -19.47 1.06 -11.56
C LYS A 354 -19.20 2.52 -11.19
N ASN A 355 -18.50 3.27 -12.05
CA ASN A 355 -18.17 4.69 -11.87
C ASN A 355 -17.49 4.98 -10.52
N ARG A 356 -16.47 4.19 -10.19
CA ARG A 356 -15.76 4.27 -8.91
C ARG A 356 -14.25 4.29 -9.12
N ARG A 357 -13.51 4.90 -8.21
CA ARG A 357 -12.05 4.82 -8.18
C ARG A 357 -11.63 3.80 -7.15
N VAL A 358 -10.70 2.92 -7.52
CA VAL A 358 -10.32 1.77 -6.69
C VAL A 358 -8.80 1.74 -6.51
N PRO A 359 -8.27 1.88 -5.28
CA PRO A 359 -6.88 1.61 -4.97
C PRO A 359 -6.69 0.13 -4.62
N LEU A 360 -5.53 -0.40 -4.98
CA LEU A 360 -4.97 -1.61 -4.38
C LEU A 360 -3.64 -1.24 -3.73
N GLY A 361 -3.37 -1.80 -2.57
CA GLY A 361 -2.12 -1.61 -1.82
C GLY A 361 -1.47 -2.94 -1.49
N TRP A 362 -0.15 -2.98 -1.64
CA TRP A 362 0.66 -4.12 -1.29
C TRP A 362 0.87 -4.17 0.22
N ILE A 363 0.73 -5.37 0.78
CA ILE A 363 0.92 -5.65 2.21
C ILE A 363 2.04 -6.67 2.32
N GLY A 364 3.18 -6.24 2.88
CA GLY A 364 4.31 -7.11 3.12
C GLY A 364 4.11 -8.03 4.33
N GLU A 365 5.15 -8.77 4.69
CA GLU A 365 5.11 -9.76 5.77
C GLU A 365 5.82 -9.24 7.02
N THR A 366 5.27 -9.50 8.21
CA THR A 366 5.94 -9.18 9.49
C THR A 366 6.63 -10.38 10.14
N ASP A 367 6.62 -11.56 9.49
CA ASP A 367 7.43 -12.70 9.92
C ASP A 367 8.82 -12.74 9.26
N SER A 368 9.70 -13.61 9.75
CA SER A 368 11.09 -13.69 9.27
C SER A 368 11.21 -14.12 7.80
N GLU A 369 12.25 -13.66 7.09
CA GLU A 369 12.54 -14.11 5.71
C GLU A 369 12.70 -15.63 5.61
N ARG A 370 13.25 -16.26 6.66
CA ARG A 370 13.30 -17.72 6.77
C ARG A 370 11.90 -18.34 6.74
N ALA A 371 10.93 -17.74 7.43
CA ALA A 371 9.54 -18.21 7.40
C ALA A 371 8.93 -18.06 6.00
N ASP A 372 9.22 -16.97 5.29
CA ASP A 372 8.81 -16.78 3.88
C ASP A 372 9.35 -17.87 2.97
N LEU A 373 10.64 -18.19 3.08
CA LEU A 373 11.27 -19.26 2.32
C LEU A 373 10.68 -20.64 2.66
N LEU A 374 10.34 -20.89 3.92
CA LEU A 374 9.74 -22.15 4.36
C LEU A 374 8.29 -22.30 3.89
N LYS A 375 7.47 -21.24 3.97
CA LYS A 375 6.08 -21.25 3.49
C LYS A 375 5.98 -21.15 1.97
N GLY A 376 7.03 -20.66 1.31
CA GLY A 376 7.16 -20.61 -0.15
C GLY A 376 6.39 -19.48 -0.82
N TRP A 377 5.99 -18.46 -0.06
CA TRP A 377 5.29 -17.27 -0.56
C TRP A 377 5.53 -16.08 0.38
N THR A 378 5.29 -14.88 -0.12
CA THR A 378 5.35 -13.63 0.65
C THR A 378 4.32 -12.66 0.07
N SER A 379 3.82 -11.76 0.90
CA SER A 379 2.95 -10.64 0.55
C SER A 379 1.55 -11.00 0.08
N VAL A 380 0.63 -10.05 0.26
CA VAL A 380 -0.77 -10.10 -0.18
C VAL A 380 -1.22 -8.71 -0.66
N GLN A 381 -2.31 -8.61 -1.42
CA GLN A 381 -2.99 -7.31 -1.61
C GLN A 381 -4.01 -7.11 -0.51
N ALA A 382 -4.16 -5.86 -0.07
CA ALA A 382 -5.37 -5.46 0.61
C ALA A 382 -6.58 -5.69 -0.31
N ILE A 383 -7.76 -5.91 0.28
CA ILE A 383 -9.00 -5.95 -0.47
C ILE A 383 -9.17 -4.62 -1.22
N PRO A 384 -9.50 -4.65 -2.53
CA PRO A 384 -9.76 -3.44 -3.29
C PRO A 384 -10.77 -2.54 -2.57
N ARG A 385 -10.48 -1.24 -2.49
CA ARG A 385 -11.32 -0.26 -1.80
C ARG A 385 -11.98 0.69 -2.80
N THR A 386 -13.02 1.41 -2.43
CA THR A 386 -13.48 2.58 -3.20
C THR A 386 -12.92 3.85 -2.58
N LEU A 387 -12.48 4.83 -3.38
CA LEU A 387 -12.08 6.15 -2.91
C LEU A 387 -13.14 7.21 -3.24
N LEU A 388 -13.55 7.96 -2.23
CA LEU A 388 -14.48 9.09 -2.35
C LEU A 388 -13.99 10.27 -1.53
N PHE A 389 -14.34 11.49 -1.93
CA PHE A 389 -14.15 12.69 -1.11
C PHE A 389 -15.14 12.68 0.06
N ASP A 390 -14.67 12.87 1.29
CA ASP A 390 -15.56 13.00 2.45
C ASP A 390 -16.23 14.38 2.42
N GLN A 391 -17.47 14.43 1.93
CA GLN A 391 -18.25 15.66 1.86
C GLN A 391 -18.61 16.24 3.23
N LYS A 392 -18.57 15.42 4.29
CA LYS A 392 -18.91 15.86 5.65
C LYS A 392 -17.76 16.60 6.31
N THR A 393 -16.53 16.12 6.12
CA THR A 393 -15.33 16.76 6.70
C THR A 393 -14.65 17.74 5.75
N GLY A 394 -14.80 17.53 4.44
CA GLY A 394 -14.18 18.34 3.38
C GLY A 394 -12.66 18.26 3.30
N SER A 395 -12.01 17.35 4.04
CA SER A 395 -10.55 17.36 4.26
C SER A 395 -9.87 15.99 4.16
N ASN A 396 -10.63 14.91 3.96
CA ASN A 396 -10.08 13.56 3.79
C ASN A 396 -10.82 12.76 2.72
N LEU A 397 -10.24 11.64 2.34
CA LEU A 397 -10.90 10.62 1.53
C LEU A 397 -11.57 9.58 2.44
N LEU A 398 -12.61 8.94 1.93
CA LEU A 398 -13.25 7.76 2.48
C LEU A 398 -12.77 6.54 1.70
N GLN A 399 -12.45 5.45 2.42
CA GLN A 399 -12.09 4.17 1.82
C GLN A 399 -12.96 3.06 2.37
N TRP A 400 -13.57 2.29 1.48
CA TRP A 400 -14.42 1.19 1.88
C TRP A 400 -14.15 -0.04 1.01
N PRO A 401 -14.09 -1.27 1.55
CA PRO A 401 -13.99 -2.46 0.72
C PRO A 401 -15.04 -2.45 -0.39
N VAL A 402 -14.65 -2.85 -1.61
CA VAL A 402 -15.59 -2.94 -2.73
C VAL A 402 -16.77 -3.83 -2.33
N GLU A 403 -17.99 -3.42 -2.68
CA GLU A 403 -19.23 -4.16 -2.37
C GLU A 403 -19.18 -5.64 -2.81
N ASP A 404 -18.38 -5.94 -3.83
CA ASP A 404 -18.20 -7.27 -4.38
C ASP A 404 -17.67 -8.28 -3.33
N VAL A 405 -16.89 -7.83 -2.34
CA VAL A 405 -16.40 -8.69 -1.25
C VAL A 405 -17.53 -9.25 -0.39
N GLU A 406 -18.66 -8.54 -0.33
CA GLU A 406 -19.82 -8.92 0.46
C GLU A 406 -20.51 -10.17 -0.11
N SER A 407 -20.25 -10.52 -1.37
CA SER A 407 -20.70 -11.78 -1.98
C SER A 407 -20.14 -13.03 -1.28
N LEU A 408 -19.04 -12.88 -0.52
CA LEU A 408 -18.43 -13.95 0.26
C LEU A 408 -19.09 -14.15 1.62
N ARG A 409 -19.92 -13.21 2.09
CA ARG A 409 -20.63 -13.33 3.37
C ARG A 409 -21.54 -14.55 3.33
N SER A 410 -21.36 -15.46 4.28
CA SER A 410 -22.16 -16.68 4.44
C SER A 410 -23.03 -16.61 5.70
N THR A 411 -22.71 -17.39 6.72
CA THR A 411 -23.45 -17.43 7.99
C THR A 411 -23.31 -16.10 8.72
N SER A 412 -24.43 -15.50 9.14
CA SER A 412 -24.46 -14.25 9.90
C SER A 412 -24.83 -14.47 11.37
N PHE A 413 -24.19 -13.73 12.26
CA PHE A 413 -24.49 -13.64 13.69
C PHE A 413 -24.83 -12.18 14.01
N GLU A 414 -25.98 -11.95 14.63
CA GLU A 414 -26.43 -10.61 15.00
C GLU A 414 -26.55 -10.49 16.51
N PHE A 415 -25.97 -9.43 17.06
CA PHE A 415 -26.06 -9.07 18.45
C PHE A 415 -26.52 -7.62 18.56
N SER A 416 -27.36 -7.30 19.55
CA SER A 416 -27.84 -5.94 19.75
C SER A 416 -27.91 -5.58 21.23
N GLY A 417 -27.48 -4.35 21.54
CA GLY A 417 -27.53 -3.80 22.88
C GLY A 417 -26.63 -4.53 23.89
N ILE A 418 -25.50 -5.11 23.45
CA ILE A 418 -24.55 -5.72 24.39
C ILE A 418 -23.90 -4.60 25.19
N SER A 419 -24.19 -4.53 26.49
CA SER A 419 -23.46 -3.68 27.42
C SER A 419 -22.16 -4.36 27.83
N VAL A 420 -21.03 -3.72 27.52
CA VAL A 420 -19.69 -4.15 27.88
C VAL A 420 -19.22 -3.26 29.03
N GLY A 421 -19.31 -3.80 30.25
CA GLY A 421 -18.96 -3.08 31.47
C GLY A 421 -17.48 -2.67 31.51
N ALA A 422 -17.18 -1.63 32.29
CA ALA A 422 -15.80 -1.22 32.56
C ALA A 422 -14.92 -2.40 33.03
N GLY A 423 -13.76 -2.60 32.39
CA GLY A 423 -12.80 -3.67 32.67
C GLY A 423 -13.25 -5.09 32.26
N SER A 424 -14.27 -5.21 31.41
CA SER A 424 -14.84 -6.51 31.02
C SER A 424 -14.40 -6.99 29.64
N VAL A 425 -14.44 -8.31 29.46
CA VAL A 425 -14.26 -9.01 28.19
C VAL A 425 -15.44 -9.96 28.02
N VAL A 426 -16.10 -9.90 26.86
CA VAL A 426 -17.30 -10.67 26.54
C VAL A 426 -17.00 -11.56 25.33
N PRO A 427 -16.97 -12.89 25.48
CA PRO A 427 -16.80 -13.80 24.35
C PRO A 427 -17.99 -13.75 23.40
N LEU A 428 -17.73 -13.82 22.11
CA LEU A 428 -18.74 -13.93 21.07
C LEU A 428 -18.64 -15.31 20.42
N ASP A 429 -19.70 -16.10 20.54
CA ASP A 429 -19.77 -17.42 19.91
C ASP A 429 -20.21 -17.30 18.45
N VAL A 430 -19.23 -17.44 17.54
CA VAL A 430 -19.38 -17.30 16.09
C VAL A 430 -18.84 -18.52 15.33
N GLY A 431 -18.55 -19.62 16.03
CA GLY A 431 -17.86 -20.77 15.46
C GLY A 431 -16.39 -20.45 15.12
N ASP A 432 -15.99 -20.74 13.88
CA ASP A 432 -14.62 -20.46 13.41
C ASP A 432 -14.38 -18.95 13.26
N ALA A 433 -13.38 -18.43 13.97
CA ALA A 433 -13.09 -16.99 14.07
C ALA A 433 -11.82 -16.58 13.29
N THR A 434 -11.53 -17.25 12.17
CA THR A 434 -10.35 -16.96 11.33
C THR A 434 -10.68 -16.28 10.01
N GLN A 435 -11.95 -16.27 9.60
CA GLN A 435 -12.42 -15.73 8.32
C GLN A 435 -13.75 -15.01 8.52
N MET A 436 -13.71 -13.70 8.76
CA MET A 436 -14.90 -12.94 9.19
C MET A 436 -14.94 -11.55 8.60
N ASP A 437 -16.16 -11.03 8.48
CA ASP A 437 -16.46 -9.62 8.28
C ASP A 437 -17.31 -9.16 9.47
N ILE A 438 -16.84 -8.18 10.22
CA ILE A 438 -17.44 -7.70 11.47
C ILE A 438 -17.84 -6.25 11.26
N GLU A 439 -19.10 -5.89 11.51
CA GLU A 439 -19.58 -4.52 11.52
C GLU A 439 -20.25 -4.20 12.85
N VAL A 440 -19.89 -3.05 13.45
CA VAL A 440 -20.44 -2.62 14.73
C VAL A 440 -20.67 -1.11 14.79
N GLU A 441 -21.72 -0.72 15.52
CA GLU A 441 -21.90 0.63 16.05
C GLU A 441 -21.80 0.61 17.57
N PHE A 442 -20.84 1.35 18.12
CA PHE A 442 -20.72 1.59 19.55
C PHE A 442 -21.41 2.89 19.97
N GLU A 443 -22.11 2.81 21.08
CA GLU A 443 -22.64 3.95 21.81
C GLU A 443 -21.88 4.09 23.14
N VAL A 444 -21.38 5.29 23.40
CA VAL A 444 -20.63 5.63 24.62
C VAL A 444 -21.32 6.82 25.28
N ASN A 445 -21.45 6.80 26.61
CA ASN A 445 -21.95 7.96 27.33
C ASN A 445 -20.91 9.10 27.27
N LYS A 446 -21.06 9.98 26.27
CA LYS A 446 -20.17 11.12 26.00
C LYS A 446 -20.01 12.08 27.20
N VAL A 447 -20.96 12.10 28.14
CA VAL A 447 -20.89 12.94 29.36
C VAL A 447 -19.91 12.37 30.40
N ALA A 448 -19.69 11.05 30.39
CA ALA A 448 -18.83 10.36 31.35
C ALA A 448 -17.37 10.21 30.88
N LEU A 449 -17.03 10.74 29.69
CA LEU A 449 -15.67 10.76 29.17
C LEU A 449 -14.78 11.66 30.04
N ALA A 450 -13.55 11.20 30.32
CA ALA A 450 -12.58 11.91 31.16
C ALA A 450 -12.27 13.33 30.65
N ASP A 451 -11.94 14.21 31.59
CA ASP A 451 -11.54 15.61 31.33
C ASP A 451 -10.30 15.71 30.41
N PRO A 452 -10.02 16.89 29.80
CA PRO A 452 -9.02 17.12 28.74
C PRO A 452 -7.54 16.81 29.05
N ALA A 453 -7.24 16.07 30.12
CA ALA A 453 -5.88 15.77 30.57
C ALA A 453 -5.13 14.77 29.67
N ASP A 454 -5.80 14.13 28.72
CA ASP A 454 -5.22 13.04 27.92
C ASP A 454 -5.04 13.37 26.43
N THR A 455 -4.83 14.65 26.10
CA THR A 455 -4.43 15.10 24.75
C THR A 455 -3.04 14.59 24.32
N ALA A 456 -2.36 13.82 25.16
CA ALA A 456 -1.06 13.19 24.90
C ALA A 456 -1.18 11.72 24.45
N TYR A 457 -2.39 11.16 24.37
CA TYR A 457 -2.57 9.79 23.90
C TYR A 457 -2.18 9.65 22.42
N SER A 458 -1.45 8.58 22.12
CA SER A 458 -1.13 8.16 20.75
C SER A 458 -0.92 6.66 20.78
N CYS A 459 -1.57 5.94 19.87
CA CYS A 459 -1.52 4.48 19.81
C CYS A 459 -0.07 3.93 19.95
N ASN A 460 0.93 4.66 19.44
CA ASN A 460 2.33 4.24 19.44
C ASN A 460 3.11 4.52 20.75
N THR A 461 2.72 5.53 21.54
CA THR A 461 3.55 6.01 22.67
C THR A 461 2.91 5.81 24.04
N SER A 462 1.58 5.71 24.12
CA SER A 462 0.87 5.51 25.38
C SER A 462 0.79 4.04 25.81
N GLY A 463 1.84 3.25 25.51
CA GLY A 463 1.95 1.79 25.78
C GLY A 463 1.70 1.38 27.24
N GLY A 464 0.45 1.41 27.66
CA GLY A 464 0.05 1.38 29.06
C GLY A 464 -1.44 1.09 29.23
N GLY A 465 -1.83 -0.13 28.88
CA GLY A 465 -3.17 -0.70 29.10
C GLY A 465 -3.91 -0.92 27.78
N LEU A 466 -4.54 -2.11 27.60
CA LEU A 466 -5.62 -2.23 26.60
C LEU A 466 -6.57 -1.07 26.86
N GLY A 467 -6.99 -0.32 25.85
CA GLY A 467 -7.63 0.94 26.18
C GLY A 467 -7.93 1.74 24.96
N PRO A 468 -9.20 2.06 24.70
CA PRO A 468 -10.46 1.58 25.22
C PRO A 468 -11.28 0.90 24.12
N PHE A 469 -12.21 0.09 24.58
CA PHE A 469 -13.18 -0.76 23.88
C PHE A 469 -13.06 -1.06 22.37
N GLY A 470 -13.35 -2.31 22.05
CA GLY A 470 -13.41 -2.79 20.68
C GLY A 470 -13.43 -4.31 20.65
N PHE A 471 -12.65 -4.89 19.74
CA PHE A 471 -12.54 -6.34 19.58
C PHE A 471 -11.15 -6.85 19.91
N LEU A 472 -11.11 -8.07 20.43
CA LEU A 472 -9.95 -8.95 20.39
C LEU A 472 -10.22 -9.99 19.30
N VAL A 473 -9.53 -9.88 18.17
CA VAL A 473 -9.60 -10.81 17.04
C VAL A 473 -8.41 -11.76 17.06
N LEU A 474 -8.58 -12.94 16.46
CA LEU A 474 -7.54 -13.98 16.38
C LEU A 474 -6.91 -14.22 17.76
N ALA A 475 -7.77 -14.33 18.77
CA ALA A 475 -7.40 -14.60 20.15
C ALA A 475 -7.67 -16.08 20.49
N ASP A 476 -6.98 -16.65 21.46
CA ASP A 476 -7.30 -17.99 21.99
C ASP A 476 -8.18 -17.92 23.24
N ASP A 477 -8.76 -19.05 23.64
CA ASP A 477 -9.68 -19.14 24.80
C ASP A 477 -9.06 -18.61 26.11
N GLN A 478 -7.74 -18.65 26.24
CA GLN A 478 -7.02 -18.18 27.42
C GLN A 478 -6.57 -16.72 27.32
N LEU A 479 -6.88 -16.04 26.21
CA LEU A 479 -6.33 -14.73 25.86
C LEU A 479 -4.82 -14.73 26.11
N SER A 480 -4.11 -15.75 25.60
CA SER A 480 -2.65 -15.89 25.63
C SER A 480 -1.98 -15.40 24.35
N GLU A 481 -2.75 -15.27 23.27
CA GLU A 481 -2.48 -14.46 22.08
C GLU A 481 -3.74 -13.66 21.73
N GLN A 482 -3.59 -12.44 21.23
CA GLN A 482 -4.71 -11.59 20.82
C GLN A 482 -4.25 -10.42 19.95
N THR A 483 -5.10 -9.99 19.02
CA THR A 483 -4.94 -8.73 18.28
C THR A 483 -6.09 -7.80 18.63
N ALA A 484 -5.80 -6.63 19.19
CA ALA A 484 -6.84 -5.69 19.60
C ALA A 484 -7.11 -4.64 18.51
N VAL A 485 -8.38 -4.38 18.20
CA VAL A 485 -8.84 -3.31 17.31
C VAL A 485 -9.84 -2.46 18.08
N TYR A 486 -9.55 -1.17 18.30
CA TYR A 486 -10.23 -0.42 19.36
C TYR A 486 -10.23 1.11 19.17
N PHE A 487 -11.09 1.79 19.94
CA PHE A 487 -11.29 3.25 19.88
C PHE A 487 -10.93 3.99 21.16
N TYR A 488 -9.90 4.84 21.15
CA TYR A 488 -9.60 5.77 22.26
C TYR A 488 -10.37 7.07 22.17
N VAL A 489 -11.39 7.23 23.02
CA VAL A 489 -12.24 8.41 23.03
C VAL A 489 -11.97 9.27 24.26
N GLY A 490 -11.60 10.53 24.03
CA GLY A 490 -11.41 11.56 25.05
C GLY A 490 -12.07 12.88 24.67
N ARG A 491 -11.92 13.90 25.52
CA ARG A 491 -12.36 15.28 25.23
C ARG A 491 -11.19 16.13 24.76
N THR A 492 -11.43 16.97 23.76
CA THR A 492 -10.48 18.01 23.36
C THR A 492 -10.55 19.19 24.34
N ALA A 493 -9.51 20.04 24.33
CA ALA A 493 -9.47 21.27 25.14
C ALA A 493 -10.65 22.22 24.87
N ASN A 494 -11.25 22.13 23.67
CA ASN A 494 -12.39 22.96 23.26
C ASN A 494 -13.75 22.30 23.57
N GLY A 495 -13.76 21.16 24.27
CA GLY A 495 -14.98 20.44 24.66
C GLY A 495 -15.56 19.49 23.60
N GLY A 496 -14.92 19.38 22.43
CA GLY A 496 -15.25 18.39 21.40
C GLY A 496 -14.73 16.99 21.72
N ILE A 497 -15.02 16.02 20.85
CA ILE A 497 -14.55 14.64 21.00
C ILE A 497 -13.22 14.46 20.26
N SER A 498 -12.25 13.81 20.91
CA SER A 498 -11.06 13.27 20.26
C SER A 498 -11.20 11.76 20.23
N ALA A 499 -11.18 11.16 19.04
CA ALA A 499 -11.20 9.71 18.89
C ALA A 499 -9.91 9.27 18.19
N HIS A 500 -9.20 8.33 18.79
CA HIS A 500 -8.14 7.56 18.15
C HIS A 500 -8.68 6.20 17.77
N PHE A 501 -8.21 5.68 16.65
CA PHE A 501 -8.48 4.34 16.19
C PHE A 501 -7.14 3.59 16.13
N CYS A 502 -7.06 2.46 16.82
CA CYS A 502 -5.81 1.73 16.99
C CYS A 502 -5.99 0.23 16.69
N GLN A 503 -4.91 -0.38 16.18
CA GLN A 503 -4.76 -1.81 15.99
C GLN A 503 -3.44 -2.26 16.63
N ASP A 504 -3.52 -3.19 17.58
CA ASP A 504 -2.44 -3.49 18.50
C ASP A 504 -2.12 -4.99 18.52
N GLY A 505 -0.90 -5.32 18.10
CA GLY A 505 -0.34 -6.67 18.22
C GLY A 505 0.79 -6.79 19.24
N LEU A 506 1.14 -5.72 19.95
CA LEU A 506 2.24 -5.72 20.92
C LEU A 506 1.86 -6.34 22.26
N ARG A 507 2.88 -6.84 22.96
CA ARG A 507 2.75 -7.25 24.36
C ARG A 507 3.01 -6.05 25.27
N HIS A 508 1.98 -5.62 26.01
CA HIS A 508 2.13 -4.48 26.93
C HIS A 508 2.40 -4.89 28.39
N SER A 509 2.10 -6.12 28.80
CA SER A 509 2.38 -6.59 30.18
C SER A 509 2.38 -8.12 30.34
N PHE A 510 2.62 -8.62 31.56
CA PHE A 510 2.38 -10.03 31.91
C PHE A 510 0.91 -10.45 31.80
N ILE A 511 -0.01 -9.47 31.86
CA ILE A 511 -1.47 -9.67 31.87
C ILE A 511 -2.06 -9.46 30.46
N HIS A 512 -1.34 -8.76 29.57
CA HIS A 512 -1.77 -8.48 28.20
C HIS A 512 -0.78 -9.10 27.19
N PRO A 513 -1.14 -10.23 26.56
CA PRO A 513 -0.29 -10.91 25.61
C PRO A 513 -0.25 -10.22 24.25
N ALA A 514 0.77 -10.58 23.48
CA ALA A 514 0.97 -10.14 22.10
C ALA A 514 0.06 -10.90 21.12
N SER A 515 0.02 -10.44 19.87
CA SER A 515 -0.66 -11.15 18.76
C SER A 515 -0.02 -12.50 18.40
N SER A 516 1.22 -12.72 18.81
CA SER A 516 1.95 -13.97 18.58
C SER A 516 2.92 -14.26 19.71
N ALA A 517 3.07 -15.53 20.08
CA ALA A 517 4.13 -16.00 20.96
C ALA A 517 5.49 -16.16 20.23
N ALA A 518 5.52 -16.09 18.90
CA ALA A 518 6.75 -16.21 18.12
C ALA A 518 7.64 -14.97 18.29
N ASP A 519 8.95 -15.17 18.51
CA ASP A 519 9.97 -14.13 18.64
C ASP A 519 10.48 -13.63 17.29
N ASP A 520 10.21 -14.38 16.21
CA ASP A 520 10.59 -14.06 14.83
C ASP A 520 9.50 -13.34 14.01
N VAL A 521 8.60 -12.66 14.72
CA VAL A 521 7.49 -11.86 14.17
C VAL A 521 7.54 -10.45 14.76
N VAL A 522 7.57 -9.45 13.88
CA VAL A 522 7.47 -8.04 14.21
C VAL A 522 6.04 -7.75 14.66
N LYS A 523 5.93 -7.09 15.81
CA LYS A 523 4.67 -6.73 16.41
C LYS A 523 4.69 -5.24 16.62
N SER A 524 3.60 -4.57 16.22
CA SER A 524 3.51 -3.13 16.25
C SER A 524 2.14 -2.71 16.77
N VAL A 525 2.06 -1.46 17.22
CA VAL A 525 0.79 -0.75 17.33
C VAL A 525 0.70 0.18 16.14
N TYR A 526 -0.44 0.18 15.49
CA TYR A 526 -0.80 1.09 14.43
C TYR A 526 -1.97 1.94 14.88
N GLY A 527 -2.09 3.14 14.35
CA GLY A 527 -3.29 3.94 14.56
C GLY A 527 -3.08 5.43 14.35
N SER A 528 -4.20 6.13 14.43
CA SER A 528 -4.28 7.57 14.18
C SER A 528 -5.53 8.15 14.82
N LEU A 529 -5.67 9.47 14.74
CA LEU A 529 -6.94 10.13 14.98
C LEU A 529 -7.95 9.71 13.91
N VAL A 530 -9.21 9.67 14.31
CA VAL A 530 -10.35 9.48 13.41
C VAL A 530 -11.34 10.62 13.63
N PRO A 531 -11.73 11.37 12.58
CA PRO A 531 -12.77 12.37 12.71
C PRO A 531 -14.11 11.70 13.06
N VAL A 532 -14.72 12.10 14.17
CA VAL A 532 -16.06 11.67 14.60
C VAL A 532 -16.90 12.93 14.79
N LEU A 533 -18.00 13.04 14.04
CA LEU A 533 -18.87 14.22 14.12
C LEU A 533 -19.86 14.09 15.29
N ASP A 534 -20.41 15.21 15.76
CA ASP A 534 -21.16 15.28 17.03
C ASP A 534 -22.36 14.31 17.08
N ASP A 535 -23.03 14.10 15.96
CA ASP A 535 -24.22 13.27 15.80
C ASP A 535 -23.92 11.81 15.39
N GLU A 536 -22.65 11.45 15.24
CA GLU A 536 -22.26 10.11 14.82
C GLU A 536 -22.05 9.16 16.02
N ALA A 537 -22.50 7.92 15.81
CA ALA A 537 -22.04 6.78 16.59
C ALA A 537 -20.61 6.39 16.16
N LEU A 538 -19.95 5.59 16.99
CA LEU A 538 -18.63 5.06 16.66
C LEU A 538 -18.80 3.79 15.84
N SER A 539 -18.61 3.87 14.53
CA SER A 539 -18.76 2.74 13.61
C SER A 539 -17.42 2.11 13.29
N LEU A 540 -17.36 0.79 13.29
CA LEU A 540 -16.16 0.01 12.96
C LEU A 540 -16.53 -1.18 12.09
N ARG A 541 -15.74 -1.41 11.03
CA ARG A 541 -15.73 -2.66 10.27
C ARG A 541 -14.37 -3.35 10.36
N ILE A 542 -14.34 -4.67 10.45
CA ILE A 542 -13.10 -5.46 10.50
C ILE A 542 -13.24 -6.65 9.54
N LEU A 543 -12.31 -6.80 8.60
CA LEU A 543 -12.11 -8.01 7.82
C LEU A 543 -10.98 -8.82 8.46
N VAL A 544 -11.26 -10.06 8.81
CA VAL A 544 -10.30 -11.03 9.35
C VAL A 544 -10.13 -12.14 8.31
N ASP A 545 -8.90 -12.37 7.87
CA ASP A 545 -8.57 -13.42 6.90
C ASP A 545 -7.25 -14.09 7.24
N HIS A 546 -7.30 -15.04 8.17
CA HIS A 546 -6.14 -15.75 8.67
C HIS A 546 -5.04 -14.80 9.19
N SER A 547 -3.97 -14.60 8.42
CA SER A 547 -2.85 -13.72 8.80
C SER A 547 -3.08 -12.24 8.49
N MET A 548 -4.26 -11.86 8.00
CA MET A 548 -4.64 -10.49 7.66
C MET A 548 -5.76 -9.96 8.56
N VAL A 549 -5.60 -8.72 9.01
CA VAL A 549 -6.66 -7.94 9.66
C VAL A 549 -6.70 -6.54 9.04
N GLU A 550 -7.78 -6.23 8.33
CA GLU A 550 -8.08 -4.88 7.81
C GLU A 550 -9.23 -4.27 8.61
N SER A 551 -9.09 -3.03 9.05
CA SER A 551 -10.09 -2.38 9.89
C SER A 551 -10.38 -0.94 9.46
N PHE A 552 -11.66 -0.56 9.52
CA PHE A 552 -12.20 0.66 8.93
C PHE A 552 -13.08 1.39 9.95
N ALA A 553 -12.66 2.59 10.37
CA ALA A 553 -13.39 3.41 11.32
C ALA A 553 -14.18 4.53 10.63
N GLN A 554 -15.35 4.87 11.19
CA GLN A 554 -16.23 5.97 10.72
C GLN A 554 -16.53 5.92 9.21
N GLY A 555 -16.91 4.75 8.70
CA GLY A 555 -17.17 4.56 7.27
C GLY A 555 -15.94 4.71 6.38
N GLY A 556 -14.74 4.47 6.92
CA GLY A 556 -13.50 4.47 6.14
C GLY A 556 -12.70 5.77 6.19
N ARG A 557 -12.96 6.66 7.16
CA ARG A 557 -12.13 7.87 7.36
C ARG A 557 -10.71 7.53 7.80
N THR A 558 -10.58 6.50 8.62
CA THR A 558 -9.29 5.97 9.08
C THR A 558 -9.30 4.46 8.85
N CYS A 559 -8.29 3.97 8.13
CA CYS A 559 -8.11 2.55 7.83
C CYS A 559 -6.80 2.06 8.45
N ILE A 560 -6.80 0.82 8.94
CA ILE A 560 -5.61 0.17 9.49
C ILE A 560 -5.54 -1.27 9.01
N THR A 561 -4.41 -1.64 8.43
CA THR A 561 -4.10 -3.00 7.97
C THR A 561 -2.92 -3.56 8.74
N SER A 562 -2.97 -4.83 9.16
CA SER A 562 -1.82 -5.49 9.78
C SER A 562 -1.70 -6.95 9.41
N ARG A 563 -0.47 -7.47 9.53
CA ARG A 563 -0.19 -8.90 9.52
C ARG A 563 -0.05 -9.47 10.92
N VAL A 564 -0.61 -10.66 11.11
CA VAL A 564 -0.59 -11.37 12.38
C VAL A 564 -0.31 -12.85 12.17
N TYR A 565 0.54 -13.43 13.03
CA TYR A 565 0.97 -14.82 12.91
C TYR A 565 0.86 -15.54 14.27
N PRO A 566 -0.36 -15.71 14.80
CA PRO A 566 -0.57 -16.43 16.05
C PRO A 566 -0.05 -17.88 15.96
N THR A 567 0.40 -18.41 17.09
CA THR A 567 0.91 -19.77 17.21
C THR A 567 -0.12 -20.74 17.78
N LYS A 568 -1.14 -20.22 18.47
CA LYS A 568 -2.21 -20.95 19.15
C LYS A 568 -3.58 -20.56 18.63
N ALA A 569 -3.82 -19.27 18.38
CA ALA A 569 -5.10 -18.76 17.87
C ALA A 569 -5.25 -18.99 16.36
N THR A 570 -5.16 -20.25 15.94
CA THR A 570 -5.28 -20.70 14.54
C THR A 570 -6.37 -21.76 14.42
N TYR A 571 -6.90 -21.94 13.20
CA TYR A 571 -8.02 -22.86 12.93
C TYR A 571 -9.17 -22.67 13.94
N GLY A 572 -9.81 -23.77 14.37
CA GLY A 572 -10.90 -23.75 15.36
C GLY A 572 -10.48 -23.39 16.79
N ALA A 573 -9.22 -22.99 17.05
CA ALA A 573 -8.80 -22.45 18.34
C ALA A 573 -8.90 -20.91 18.41
N ALA A 574 -9.05 -20.24 17.26
CA ALA A 574 -9.30 -18.80 17.22
C ALA A 574 -10.69 -18.47 17.79
N ARG A 575 -10.76 -17.35 18.49
CA ARG A 575 -11.95 -16.79 19.16
C ARG A 575 -12.06 -15.31 18.88
N LEU A 576 -13.25 -14.79 19.14
CA LEU A 576 -13.59 -13.38 19.04
C LEU A 576 -14.16 -12.88 20.37
N PHE A 577 -13.70 -11.71 20.83
CA PHE A 577 -14.21 -11.08 22.04
C PHE A 577 -14.51 -9.61 21.80
N LEU A 578 -15.58 -9.12 22.43
CA LEU A 578 -15.72 -7.70 22.75
C LEU A 578 -14.96 -7.41 24.03
N PHE A 579 -14.33 -6.25 24.13
CA PHE A 579 -13.73 -5.82 25.38
C PHE A 579 -14.03 -4.35 25.65
N ASN A 580 -14.00 -3.97 26.91
CA ASN A 580 -13.99 -2.57 27.35
C ASN A 580 -13.05 -2.45 28.54
N ASN A 581 -11.90 -1.82 28.32
CA ASN A 581 -10.93 -1.59 29.39
C ASN A 581 -10.97 -0.15 29.94
N ALA A 582 -12.02 0.61 29.66
CA ALA A 582 -12.27 1.88 30.34
C ALA A 582 -12.51 1.65 31.84
N THR A 583 -12.14 2.62 32.67
CA THR A 583 -12.16 2.50 34.14
C THR A 583 -13.44 2.99 34.81
N GLY A 584 -14.41 3.52 34.05
CA GLY A 584 -15.63 4.08 34.63
C GLY A 584 -16.77 4.36 33.66
N VAL A 585 -16.69 3.85 32.43
CA VAL A 585 -17.73 4.05 31.41
C VAL A 585 -18.05 2.71 30.76
N ASP A 586 -19.32 2.35 30.79
CA ASP A 586 -19.84 1.20 30.03
C ASP A 586 -19.99 1.59 28.56
N VAL A 587 -19.77 0.63 27.68
CA VAL A 587 -19.87 0.79 26.23
C VAL A 587 -20.94 -0.14 25.74
N ILE A 588 -21.84 0.37 24.90
CA ILE A 588 -22.92 -0.42 24.32
C ILE A 588 -22.58 -0.71 22.87
N ALA A 589 -22.40 -1.98 22.51
CA ALA A 589 -22.44 -2.41 21.12
C ALA A 589 -23.91 -2.44 20.69
N LYS A 590 -24.38 -1.35 20.06
CA LYS A 590 -25.79 -1.10 19.75
C LYS A 590 -26.30 -2.05 18.68
N SER A 591 -25.53 -2.18 17.60
CA SER A 591 -25.76 -3.11 16.50
C SER A 591 -24.43 -3.75 16.14
N LEU A 592 -24.34 -5.07 16.25
CA LEU A 592 -23.18 -5.86 15.88
C LEU A 592 -23.63 -6.97 14.92
N LYS A 593 -23.03 -7.00 13.73
CA LYS A 593 -23.21 -8.07 12.76
C LYS A 593 -21.87 -8.68 12.42
N ILE A 594 -21.83 -10.00 12.36
CA ILE A 594 -20.63 -10.76 12.02
C ILE A 594 -21.01 -11.76 10.97
N TRP A 595 -20.29 -11.79 9.86
CA TRP A 595 -20.44 -12.79 8.82
C TRP A 595 -19.21 -13.68 8.79
N GLN A 596 -19.41 -14.98 8.72
CA GLN A 596 -18.38 -15.89 8.22
C GLN A 596 -18.15 -15.61 6.74
N MET A 597 -16.90 -15.65 6.31
CA MET A 597 -16.50 -15.37 4.93
C MET A 597 -16.12 -16.65 4.21
N ASN A 598 -16.72 -16.89 3.04
CA ASN A 598 -16.34 -18.00 2.17
C ASN A 598 -14.96 -17.76 1.56
N SER A 599 -14.19 -18.84 1.38
CA SER A 599 -12.92 -18.81 0.68
C SER A 599 -13.12 -18.65 -0.84
N VAL A 600 -12.20 -17.95 -1.48
CA VAL A 600 -12.09 -17.84 -2.93
C VAL A 600 -11.05 -18.84 -3.43
N SER A 601 -11.40 -19.65 -4.43
CA SER A 601 -10.42 -20.47 -5.13
C SER A 601 -9.76 -19.64 -6.23
N ILE A 602 -8.54 -19.16 -5.98
CA ILE A 602 -7.73 -18.50 -7.01
C ILE A 602 -7.05 -19.60 -7.84
N GLY A 603 -7.64 -19.94 -8.97
CA GLY A 603 -7.16 -20.96 -9.90
C GLY A 603 -6.46 -20.37 -11.12
N SER A 604 -5.83 -21.20 -11.94
CA SER A 604 -5.43 -20.80 -13.29
C SER A 604 -6.67 -20.66 -14.16
N TYR A 605 -6.68 -19.67 -15.05
CA TYR A 605 -7.71 -19.56 -16.08
C TYR A 605 -7.60 -20.77 -17.02
N GLU A 606 -8.66 -21.57 -17.12
CA GLU A 606 -8.82 -22.62 -18.13
C GLU A 606 -9.81 -22.11 -19.18
N PRO A 607 -9.43 -21.98 -20.47
CA PRO A 607 -10.38 -21.62 -21.51
C PRO A 607 -11.40 -22.75 -21.70
N ASP A 608 -12.69 -22.40 -21.65
CA ASP A 608 -13.83 -23.31 -21.95
C ASP A 608 -13.78 -23.88 -23.38
#